data_AF-A0AB37QW66-F1
#
_entry.id   AF-A0AB37QW66-F1
#
_cell.length_a   1.000
_cell.length_b   1.000
_cell.length_c   1.000
_cell.angle_alpha   90.00
_cell.angle_beta   90.00
_cell.angle_gamma   90.00
#
_symmetry.space_group_name_H-M   'P 1'
#
loop_
_entity.id
_entity.type
_entity.pdbx_description
1 polymer ?
#
loop_
_entity_poly.entity_id
_entity_poly.type
_entity_poly.pdbx_seq_one_letter_code
_entity_poly.pdbx_strand_id
1 'polypeptide(L)'
;MMMPHWLVIDLEATTEEGGWPVAEMEVIEIGATLVNQDGRELDHFERFVRPVRRPLLTHFCRQLTHISQSNIDSAAPLTTVWPQFERWLSHHRARVLGWASWGDYDRQQLEEEWRHHQLDSALS
;
A
#
# COMPACT_ATOMS: atom_id res chain seq x y z
N MET A 1 -21.78 -13.43 17.78
CA MET A 1 -21.76 -12.17 17.00
C MET A 1 -20.41 -12.10 16.30
N MET A 2 -20.35 -11.90 14.98
CA MET A 2 -19.05 -11.72 14.31
C MET A 2 -18.42 -10.44 14.84
N MET A 3 -17.20 -10.52 15.37
CA MET A 3 -16.48 -9.35 15.84
C MET A 3 -15.94 -8.60 14.62
N PRO A 4 -16.24 -7.30 14.46
CA PRO A 4 -15.74 -6.53 13.35
C PRO A 4 -14.25 -6.22 13.49
N HIS A 5 -13.58 -6.05 12.35
CA HIS A 5 -12.18 -5.68 12.23
C HIS A 5 -12.05 -4.34 11.51
N TRP A 6 -10.95 -3.63 11.79
CA TRP A 6 -10.49 -2.51 10.98
C TRP A 6 -9.30 -2.97 10.13
N LEU A 7 -9.22 -2.45 8.91
CA LEU A 7 -8.02 -2.57 8.09
C LEU A 7 -7.21 -1.29 8.25
N VAL A 8 -5.95 -1.37 8.67
CA VAL A 8 -5.03 -0.24 8.72
C VAL A 8 -4.04 -0.39 7.58
N ILE A 9 -3.91 0.62 6.73
CA ILE A 9 -3.03 0.63 5.56
C ILE A 9 -1.97 1.71 5.75
N ASP A 10 -0.75 1.39 5.35
CA ASP A 10 0.41 2.27 5.34
C ASP A 10 1.17 2.02 4.03
N LEU A 11 1.44 3.07 3.27
CA LEU A 11 2.14 2.98 2.00
C LEU A 11 3.47 3.70 2.05
N GLU A 12 4.47 3.07 1.46
CA GLU A 12 5.69 3.78 1.07
C GLU A 12 5.65 4.04 -0.43
N ALA A 13 6.17 5.21 -0.83
CA ALA A 13 6.19 5.62 -2.23
C ALA A 13 7.52 6.25 -2.63
N THR A 14 7.77 6.27 -3.95
CA THR A 14 8.90 7.01 -4.51
C THR A 14 8.79 8.50 -4.17
N THR A 15 9.91 9.11 -3.76
CA THR A 15 9.97 10.52 -3.36
C THR A 15 11.40 11.07 -3.44
N GLU A 16 11.58 12.36 -3.15
CA GLU A 16 12.88 13.04 -3.01
C GLU A 16 12.77 14.09 -1.90
N GLU A 17 13.90 14.69 -1.52
CA GLU A 17 13.93 15.85 -0.63
C GLU A 17 12.96 16.96 -1.11
N GLY A 18 12.09 17.43 -0.22
CA GLY A 18 11.03 18.39 -0.53
C GLY A 18 9.71 17.77 -1.01
N GLY A 19 9.68 16.46 -1.25
CA GLY A 19 8.49 15.72 -1.67
C GLY A 19 8.16 15.89 -3.15
N TRP A 20 7.42 14.93 -3.69
CA TRP A 20 6.85 14.99 -5.03
C TRP A 20 5.33 15.17 -4.97
N PRO A 21 4.70 15.70 -6.04
CA PRO A 21 3.25 15.60 -6.18
C PRO A 21 2.81 14.12 -6.20
N VAL A 22 1.68 13.80 -5.57
CA VAL A 22 1.10 12.42 -5.51
C VAL A 22 1.06 11.76 -6.89
N ALA A 23 0.61 12.49 -7.93
CA ALA A 23 0.54 11.99 -9.32
C ALA A 23 1.89 11.63 -9.96
N GLU A 24 2.99 12.03 -9.33
CA GLU A 24 4.35 11.70 -9.73
C GLU A 24 5.01 10.62 -8.86
N MET A 25 4.40 10.28 -7.72
CA MET A 25 4.84 9.21 -6.83
C MET A 25 4.30 7.86 -7.35
N GLU A 26 5.02 6.80 -7.03
CA GLU A 26 4.62 5.41 -7.29
C GLU A 26 4.74 4.64 -5.98
N VAL A 27 3.74 3.83 -5.63
CA VAL A 27 3.81 2.94 -4.47
C VAL A 27 4.97 1.96 -4.63
N ILE A 28 5.80 1.85 -3.60
CA ILE A 28 6.95 0.92 -3.52
C ILE A 28 6.81 -0.10 -2.40
N GLU A 29 5.87 0.10 -1.48
CA GLU A 29 5.46 -0.89 -0.48
C GLU A 29 3.99 -0.72 -0.12
N ILE A 30 3.30 -1.85 0.06
CA ILE A 30 1.95 -1.90 0.61
C ILE A 30 2.04 -2.65 1.93
N GLY A 31 1.90 -1.93 3.05
CA GLY A 31 1.67 -2.49 4.38
C GLY A 31 0.19 -2.42 4.73
N ALA A 32 -0.38 -3.52 5.21
CA ALA A 32 -1.77 -3.56 5.65
C ALA A 32 -1.98 -4.55 6.78
N THR A 33 -2.67 -4.12 7.84
CA THR A 33 -2.90 -4.93 9.04
C THR A 33 -4.38 -4.95 9.39
N LEU A 34 -4.93 -6.15 9.59
CA LEU A 34 -6.24 -6.33 10.18
C LEU A 34 -6.13 -6.28 11.69
N VAL A 35 -6.89 -5.38 12.32
CA VAL A 35 -6.92 -5.23 13.77
C VAL A 35 -8.32 -5.45 14.32
N ASN A 36 -8.40 -6.09 15.48
CA ASN A 36 -9.65 -6.21 16.23
C ASN A 36 -9.97 -4.92 17.01
N GLN A 37 -11.10 -4.91 17.71
CA GLN A 37 -11.54 -3.76 18.53
C GLN A 37 -10.61 -3.41 19.70
N ASP A 38 -9.78 -4.36 20.15
CA ASP A 38 -8.79 -4.14 21.21
C ASP A 38 -7.44 -3.64 20.65
N GLY A 39 -7.36 -3.37 19.34
CA GLY A 39 -6.13 -2.97 18.65
C GLY A 39 -5.13 -4.10 18.44
N ARG A 40 -5.55 -5.36 18.57
CA ARG A 40 -4.68 -6.52 18.33
C ARG A 40 -4.71 -6.89 16.85
N GLU A 41 -3.52 -7.09 16.31
CA GLU A 41 -3.34 -7.65 14.97
C GLU A 41 -3.94 -9.07 14.89
N LEU A 42 -4.62 -9.32 13.78
CA LEU A 42 -5.24 -10.59 13.44
C LEU A 42 -4.58 -11.25 12.24
N ASP A 43 -4.17 -10.44 11.26
CA ASP A 43 -3.49 -10.84 10.03
C ASP A 43 -2.88 -9.61 9.38
N HIS A 44 -1.91 -9.80 8.48
CA HIS A 44 -1.28 -8.71 7.75
C HIS A 44 -0.96 -9.10 6.30
N PHE A 45 -0.77 -8.07 5.49
CA PHE A 45 -0.24 -8.15 4.13
C PHE A 45 0.88 -7.12 3.99
N GLU A 46 2.02 -7.58 3.51
CA GLU A 46 3.17 -6.72 3.25
C GLU A 46 3.83 -7.15 1.95
N ARG A 47 3.97 -6.23 1.00
CA ARG A 47 4.66 -6.48 -0.27
C ARG A 47 5.34 -5.23 -0.77
N PHE A 48 6.61 -5.38 -1.17
CA PHE A 48 7.27 -4.42 -2.04
C PHE A 48 6.65 -4.42 -3.44
N VAL A 49 6.68 -3.25 -4.06
CA VAL A 49 6.18 -2.98 -5.40
C VAL A 49 7.32 -2.37 -6.21
N ARG A 50 7.51 -2.84 -7.44
CA ARG A 50 8.50 -2.26 -8.34
C ARG A 50 7.90 -1.07 -9.11
N PRO A 51 8.41 0.16 -8.91
CA PRO A 51 7.97 1.32 -9.68
C PRO A 51 8.40 1.20 -11.15
N VAL A 52 7.61 1.74 -12.07
CA VAL A 52 7.81 1.63 -13.52
C VAL A 52 8.34 2.93 -14.10
N ARG A 53 7.86 4.08 -13.63
CA ARG A 53 8.24 5.41 -14.13
C ARG A 53 9.64 5.78 -13.66
N ARG A 54 9.95 5.56 -12.38
CA ARG A 54 11.26 5.86 -11.78
C ARG A 54 11.77 4.62 -11.01
N PRO A 55 12.30 3.61 -11.71
CA PRO A 55 12.71 2.34 -11.10
C PRO A 55 13.92 2.45 -10.16
N LEU A 56 14.64 3.58 -10.17
CA LEU A 56 15.76 3.85 -9.28
C LEU A 56 15.31 4.75 -8.13
N LEU A 57 15.39 4.26 -6.90
CA LEU A 57 15.08 5.05 -5.72
C LEU A 57 16.13 6.14 -5.53
N THR A 58 15.67 7.33 -5.18
CA THR A 58 16.54 8.44 -4.77
C THR A 58 17.33 8.07 -3.51
N HIS A 59 18.35 8.84 -3.18
CA HIS A 59 19.05 8.63 -1.91
C HIS A 59 18.15 8.93 -0.72
N PHE A 60 17.40 10.04 -0.78
CA PHE A 60 16.47 10.45 0.26
C PHE A 60 15.37 9.41 0.50
N CYS A 61 14.72 8.91 -0.56
CA CYS A 61 13.67 7.90 -0.44
C CYS A 61 14.17 6.67 0.31
N ARG A 62 15.34 6.13 -0.05
CA ARG A 62 15.94 4.97 0.66
C ARG A 62 16.29 5.26 2.12
N GLN A 63 16.66 6.50 2.44
CA GLN A 63 16.93 6.88 3.83
C GLN A 63 15.65 7.04 4.64
N LEU A 64 14.61 7.59 4.04
CA LEU A 64 13.32 7.83 4.67
C LEU A 64 12.58 6.52 4.95
N THR A 65 12.45 5.66 3.94
CA THR A 65 11.64 4.44 4.01
C THR A 65 12.42 3.22 4.47
N HIS A 66 13.76 3.32 4.50
CA HIS A 66 14.68 2.19 4.74
C HIS A 66 14.59 1.05 3.71
N ILE A 67 13.88 1.25 2.60
CA ILE A 67 13.77 0.28 1.50
C ILE A 67 15.03 0.35 0.64
N SER A 68 15.68 -0.79 0.41
CA SER A 68 16.86 -0.86 -0.46
C SER A 68 16.46 -0.97 -1.94
N GLN A 69 17.36 -0.57 -2.85
CA GLN A 69 17.15 -0.74 -4.29
C GLN A 69 16.92 -2.22 -4.66
N SER A 70 17.61 -3.16 -4.02
CA SER A 70 17.42 -4.58 -4.29
C SER A 70 16.05 -5.12 -3.84
N ASN A 71 15.41 -4.50 -2.84
CA ASN A 71 14.04 -4.86 -2.48
C ASN A 71 13.10 -4.61 -3.66
N ILE A 72 13.13 -3.41 -4.23
CA ILE A 72 12.25 -3.05 -5.34
C ILE A 72 12.66 -3.69 -6.67
N ASP A 73 13.94 -3.92 -6.93
CA ASP A 73 14.41 -4.57 -8.17
C ASP A 73 13.82 -6.00 -8.31
N SER A 74 13.72 -6.70 -7.18
CA SER A 74 13.18 -8.05 -7.09
C SER A 74 11.65 -8.11 -6.98
N ALA A 75 11.00 -6.96 -6.75
CA ALA A 75 9.56 -6.89 -6.55
C ALA A 75 8.78 -7.00 -7.87
N ALA A 76 7.51 -7.37 -7.75
CA ALA A 76 6.57 -7.37 -8.86
C ALA A 76 5.97 -5.96 -9.06
N PRO A 77 5.55 -5.59 -10.28
CA PRO A 77 4.85 -4.33 -10.50
C PRO A 77 3.49 -4.32 -9.80
N LEU A 78 2.94 -3.12 -9.55
CA LEU A 78 1.69 -2.95 -8.81
C LEU A 78 0.54 -3.76 -9.39
N THR A 79 0.41 -3.80 -10.72
CA THR A 79 -0.63 -4.58 -11.42
C THR A 79 -0.60 -6.08 -11.14
N THR A 80 0.53 -6.60 -10.65
CA THR A 80 0.68 -8.00 -10.21
C THR A 80 0.49 -8.15 -8.70
N VAL A 81 0.89 -7.15 -7.91
CA VAL A 81 0.76 -7.17 -6.44
C VAL A 81 -0.68 -6.89 -6.00
N TRP A 82 -1.37 -5.96 -6.63
CA TRP A 82 -2.72 -5.54 -6.24
C TRP A 82 -3.75 -6.68 -6.24
N PRO A 83 -3.81 -7.57 -7.25
CA PRO A 83 -4.69 -8.73 -7.19
C PRO A 83 -4.38 -9.71 -6.04
N GLN A 84 -3.15 -9.71 -5.52
CA GLN A 84 -2.78 -10.50 -4.34
C GLN A 84 -3.32 -9.87 -3.07
N PHE A 85 -3.24 -8.53 -2.96
CA PHE A 85 -3.85 -7.77 -1.88
C PHE A 85 -5.37 -7.98 -1.83
N GLU A 86 -6.05 -7.81 -2.97
CA GLU A 86 -7.50 -8.04 -3.10
C GLU A 86 -7.89 -9.47 -2.70
N ARG A 87 -7.12 -10.47 -3.16
CA ARG A 87 -7.34 -11.86 -2.78
C ARG A 87 -7.15 -12.06 -1.28
N TRP A 88 -6.09 -11.53 -0.68
CA TRP A 88 -5.87 -11.60 0.76
C TRP A 88 -7.06 -10.99 1.51
N LEU A 89 -7.44 -9.75 1.19
CA LEU A 89 -8.55 -9.04 1.81
C LEU A 89 -9.90 -9.76 1.66
N SER A 90 -10.12 -10.45 0.53
CA SER A 90 -11.36 -11.19 0.28
C SER A 90 -11.70 -12.25 1.34
N HIS A 91 -10.69 -12.84 2.00
CA HIS A 91 -10.89 -13.82 3.07
C HIS A 91 -11.48 -13.19 4.34
N HIS A 92 -11.35 -11.88 4.49
CA HIS A 92 -11.70 -11.12 5.69
C HIS A 92 -12.85 -10.14 5.47
N ARG A 93 -13.21 -9.86 4.21
CA ARG A 93 -14.14 -8.79 3.77
C ARG A 93 -15.46 -8.75 4.54
N ALA A 94 -16.04 -9.91 4.89
CA ALA A 94 -17.29 -9.98 5.63
C ALA A 94 -17.21 -9.42 7.08
N ARG A 95 -16.00 -9.19 7.60
CA ARG A 95 -15.73 -8.69 8.96
C ARG A 95 -15.11 -7.30 8.99
N VAL A 96 -14.62 -6.79 7.86
CA VAL A 96 -13.98 -5.48 7.77
C VAL A 96 -15.06 -4.40 7.76
N LEU A 97 -15.05 -3.47 8.71
CA LEU A 97 -16.00 -2.35 8.76
C LEU A 97 -15.64 -1.20 7.83
N GLY A 98 -14.35 -1.08 7.57
CA GLY A 98 -13.75 0.01 6.83
C GLY A 98 -12.23 -0.06 7.00
N TRP A 99 -11.55 0.92 6.42
CA TRP A 99 -10.11 1.00 6.50
C TRP A 99 -9.66 2.40 6.93
N ALA A 100 -8.46 2.46 7.50
CA ALA A 100 -7.84 3.67 8.01
C ALA A 100 -6.36 3.71 7.62
N SER A 101 -5.78 4.90 7.63
CA SER A 101 -4.37 5.16 7.35
C SER A 101 -3.88 6.37 8.14
N TRP A 102 -2.58 6.66 8.08
CA TRP A 102 -1.96 7.78 8.80
C TRP A 102 -2.13 9.11 8.06
N GLY A 103 -3.38 9.47 7.79
CA GLY A 103 -3.75 10.69 7.06
C GLY A 103 -4.30 10.40 5.67
N ASP A 104 -4.54 11.46 4.90
CA ASP A 104 -5.25 11.37 3.63
C ASP A 104 -4.35 10.95 2.45
N TYR A 105 -3.04 10.93 2.66
CA TYR A 105 -2.06 10.61 1.63
C TYR A 105 -2.26 9.21 1.05
N ASP A 106 -2.36 8.17 1.89
CA ASP A 106 -2.45 6.78 1.42
C ASP A 106 -3.70 6.55 0.55
N ARG A 107 -4.82 7.18 0.95
CA ARG A 107 -6.06 7.17 0.16
C ARG A 107 -5.88 7.83 -1.20
N GLN A 108 -5.31 9.04 -1.21
CA GLN A 108 -5.07 9.77 -2.47
C GLN A 108 -4.10 9.02 -3.38
N GLN A 109 -3.04 8.42 -2.82
CA GLN A 109 -2.09 7.64 -3.58
C GLN A 109 -2.75 6.38 -4.16
N LEU A 110 -3.54 5.62 -3.39
CA LEU A 110 -4.28 4.46 -3.91
C LEU A 110 -5.25 4.84 -5.02
N GLU A 111 -6.02 5.92 -4.84
CA GLU A 111 -6.96 6.42 -5.86
C GLU A 111 -6.24 6.78 -7.17
N GLU A 112 -5.06 7.41 -7.07
CA GLU A 112 -4.23 7.75 -8.21
C GLU A 112 -3.69 6.49 -8.90
N GLU A 113 -3.18 5.52 -8.15
CA GLU A 113 -2.67 4.25 -8.67
C GLU A 113 -3.79 3.44 -9.36
N TRP A 114 -4.97 3.33 -8.74
CA TRP A 114 -6.10 2.62 -9.34
C TRP A 114 -6.54 3.27 -10.65
N ARG A 115 -6.61 4.60 -10.68
CA ARG A 115 -6.96 5.35 -11.89
C ARG A 115 -5.89 5.17 -12.98
N HIS A 116 -4.61 5.25 -12.62
CA HIS A 116 -3.50 5.15 -13.57
C HIS A 116 -3.39 3.74 -14.17
N HIS A 117 -3.55 2.71 -13.34
CA HIS A 117 -3.40 1.31 -13.71
C HIS A 117 -4.71 0.62 -14.12
N GLN A 118 -5.85 1.32 -14.07
CA GLN A 118 -7.19 0.79 -14.33
C GLN A 118 -7.50 -0.43 -13.44
N LEU A 119 -7.19 -0.30 -12.15
CA LEU A 119 -7.42 -1.35 -11.17
C LEU A 119 -8.78 -1.15 -10.50
N ASP A 120 -9.53 -2.24 -10.38
CA ASP A 120 -10.68 -2.31 -9.50
C ASP A 120 -10.22 -2.60 -8.07
N SER A 121 -10.93 -2.04 -7.08
CA SER A 121 -10.59 -2.17 -5.67
C SER A 121 -11.82 -2.41 -4.82
N ALA A 122 -11.71 -3.28 -3.82
CA ALA A 122 -12.74 -3.44 -2.80
C ALA A 122 -12.75 -2.28 -1.78
N LEU A 123 -11.74 -1.41 -1.83
CA LEU A 123 -11.54 -0.27 -0.93
C LEU A 123 -12.07 1.06 -1.49
N SER A 124 -12.45 1.11 -2.77
CA SER A 124 -13.02 2.29 -3.44
C SER A 124 -14.47 2.57 -3.06
#